data_AF-A0A318Q5W0-F1
#
_entry.id   AF-A0A318Q5W0-F1
#
_cell.length_a   1.000
_cell.length_b   1.000
_cell.length_c   1.000
_cell.angle_alpha   90.00
_cell.angle_beta   90.00
_cell.angle_gamma   90.00
#
_symmetry.space_group_name_H-M   'P 1'
#
loop_
_entity.id
_entity.type
_entity.pdbx_description
1 polymer ?
#
loop_
_entity_poly.entity_id
_entity_poly.type
_entity_poly.pdbx_seq_one_letter_code
_entity_poly.pdbx_strand_id
1 'polypeptide(L)'
;MPFPNTVNYNWPVSFPGAWASENPRRSVLAWANGLRAGTGGVSVAAFAWVQADGASVLNTPPSDAATAATASASVAAGGVSAIAVTSGGSGYGAVPTVTLSGGGGTGAQATATIGNGVVTGITVTAPGTGYTTAPTITLSAPVATPAAPDGFVVREQQGLMTQYLQEATMTIPQGFMVTLADGGDVFCACASDAARGDVVCASVTDGGITAVAPGTDAPDGYVATGWRVALPAATGGLIAITKDAS
;
A
#
# COMPACT_ATOMS: atom_id res chain seq x y z
N MET A 1 20.47 -56.03 -5.11
CA MET A 1 19.69 -54.81 -4.76
C MET A 1 20.33 -53.66 -5.52
N PRO A 2 19.68 -53.11 -6.56
CA PRO A 2 20.26 -52.01 -7.30
C PRO A 2 20.32 -50.78 -6.38
N PHE A 3 21.47 -50.10 -6.35
CA PHE A 3 21.60 -48.85 -5.63
C PHE A 3 20.65 -47.80 -6.24
N PRO A 4 20.03 -46.91 -5.44
CA PRO A 4 19.27 -45.79 -5.97
C PRO A 4 20.17 -44.96 -6.89
N ASN A 5 19.80 -44.83 -8.16
CA ASN A 5 20.54 -44.08 -9.20
C ASN A 5 19.97 -42.67 -9.43
N THR A 6 19.00 -42.26 -8.61
CA THR A 6 18.33 -40.97 -8.68
C THR A 6 18.42 -40.31 -7.31
N VAL A 7 19.22 -39.25 -7.23
CA VAL A 7 19.19 -38.30 -6.12
C VAL A 7 18.16 -37.26 -6.49
N ASN A 8 17.14 -37.06 -5.65
CA ASN A 8 16.24 -35.94 -5.80
C ASN A 8 17.06 -34.68 -5.50
N TYR A 9 17.46 -33.95 -6.55
CA TYR A 9 18.05 -32.63 -6.39
C TYR A 9 16.94 -31.75 -5.83
N ASN A 10 17.04 -31.39 -4.55
CA ASN A 10 16.17 -30.38 -3.98
C ASN A 10 16.25 -29.16 -4.91
N TRP A 11 15.12 -28.67 -5.39
CA TRP A 11 15.09 -27.56 -6.36
C TRP A 11 15.84 -26.36 -5.78
N PRO A 12 16.55 -25.57 -6.60
CA PRO A 12 17.09 -24.29 -6.15
C PRO A 12 15.98 -23.49 -5.47
N VAL A 13 16.24 -22.94 -4.29
CA VAL A 13 15.29 -22.17 -3.45
C VAL A 13 14.83 -20.83 -4.08
N SER A 14 15.00 -20.67 -5.38
CA SER A 14 14.74 -19.46 -6.15
C SER A 14 13.28 -19.39 -6.62
N PHE A 15 12.34 -19.18 -5.70
CA PHE A 15 10.95 -18.84 -6.03
C PHE A 15 10.50 -17.57 -5.27
N PRO A 16 9.59 -16.75 -5.84
CA PRO A 16 9.08 -15.57 -5.15
C PRO A 16 8.45 -15.94 -3.80
N GLY A 17 8.82 -15.22 -2.73
CA GLY A 17 8.35 -15.46 -1.37
C GLY A 17 9.22 -16.42 -0.55
N ALA A 18 10.26 -17.00 -1.16
CA ALA A 18 11.25 -17.81 -0.45
C ALA A 18 12.31 -16.95 0.24
N TRP A 19 12.89 -17.46 1.31
CA TRP A 19 14.13 -16.91 1.85
C TRP A 19 15.28 -17.14 0.87
N ALA A 20 15.98 -16.07 0.51
CA ALA A 20 17.10 -16.09 -0.41
C ALA A 20 18.43 -16.46 0.29
N SER A 21 18.49 -16.30 1.61
CA SER A 21 19.62 -16.75 2.42
C SER A 21 19.18 -17.18 3.81
N GLU A 22 20.09 -17.83 4.52
CA GLU A 22 19.94 -18.16 5.95
C GLU A 22 20.58 -17.08 6.85
N ASN A 23 20.93 -15.92 6.28
CA ASN A 23 21.61 -14.82 6.95
C ASN A 23 20.61 -13.75 7.43
N PRO A 24 20.58 -13.47 8.75
CA PRO A 24 19.50 -13.87 9.65
C PRO A 24 18.08 -13.66 9.09
N ARG A 25 17.26 -14.72 9.14
CA ARG A 25 15.82 -14.64 8.86
C ARG A 25 15.12 -13.93 10.02
N ARG A 26 14.40 -12.85 9.75
CA ARG A 26 13.67 -12.09 10.77
C ARG A 26 12.22 -11.90 10.34
N SER A 27 11.30 -12.31 11.22
CA SER A 27 9.87 -12.16 11.01
C SER A 27 9.28 -11.19 12.01
N VAL A 28 8.24 -10.49 11.59
CA VAL A 28 7.41 -9.65 12.45
C VAL A 28 6.93 -10.47 13.65
N LEU A 29 7.12 -9.92 14.85
CA LEU A 29 6.62 -10.53 16.08
C LEU A 29 5.10 -10.44 16.12
N ALA A 30 4.43 -11.59 16.04
CA ALA A 30 2.99 -11.67 16.20
C ALA A 30 2.60 -11.74 17.69
N TRP A 31 1.53 -11.06 18.06
CA TRP A 31 0.94 -11.15 19.39
C TRP A 31 0.09 -12.44 19.54
N ALA A 32 -0.71 -12.54 20.60
CA ALA A 32 -1.56 -13.70 20.85
C ALA A 32 -2.49 -13.97 19.64
N ASN A 33 -2.47 -15.22 19.15
CA ASN A 33 -3.21 -15.79 18.00
C ASN A 33 -2.54 -15.76 16.61
N GLY A 34 -1.34 -15.18 16.49
CA GLY A 34 -0.59 -15.14 15.23
C GLY A 34 -1.21 -14.21 14.18
N LEU A 35 -0.42 -13.85 13.16
CA LEU A 35 -0.90 -13.09 12.02
C LEU A 35 -1.72 -13.99 11.08
N ARG A 36 -2.84 -13.50 10.57
CA ARG A 36 -3.78 -14.25 9.73
C ARG A 36 -4.12 -13.48 8.47
N ALA A 37 -4.32 -14.19 7.37
CA ALA A 37 -4.77 -13.60 6.12
C ALA A 37 -6.19 -13.03 6.31
N GLY A 38 -6.37 -11.75 5.98
CA GLY A 38 -7.65 -11.06 6.04
C GLY A 38 -8.58 -11.48 4.89
N THR A 39 -9.70 -10.76 4.76
CA THR A 39 -10.70 -10.99 3.71
C THR A 39 -10.08 -10.92 2.32
N GLY A 40 -10.40 -11.90 1.47
CA GLY A 40 -9.84 -11.99 0.10
C GLY A 40 -8.49 -12.71 0.02
N GLY A 41 -7.87 -13.04 1.16
CA GLY A 41 -6.57 -13.70 1.21
C GLY A 41 -5.40 -12.73 1.05
N VAL A 42 -4.19 -13.27 1.14
CA VAL A 42 -2.94 -12.50 1.06
C VAL A 42 -2.03 -13.11 0.00
N SER A 43 -1.60 -12.30 -0.96
CA SER A 43 -0.62 -12.64 -1.97
C SER A 43 0.76 -12.85 -1.32
N VAL A 44 1.35 -14.00 -1.62
CA VAL A 44 2.74 -14.36 -1.29
C VAL A 44 3.67 -13.56 -2.20
N ALA A 45 4.88 -13.29 -1.71
CA ALA A 45 5.89 -12.54 -2.44
C ALA A 45 5.52 -11.07 -2.71
N ALA A 46 4.64 -10.51 -1.88
CA ALA A 46 4.23 -9.12 -1.88
C ALA A 46 4.38 -8.53 -0.49
N PHE A 47 4.45 -7.21 -0.39
CA PHE A 47 4.36 -6.52 0.89
C PHE A 47 2.93 -6.59 1.43
N ALA A 48 2.82 -6.60 2.75
CA ALA A 48 1.53 -6.61 3.42
C ALA A 48 1.57 -5.79 4.70
N TRP A 49 0.37 -5.42 5.14
CA TRP A 49 0.15 -4.61 6.32
C TRP A 49 -0.75 -5.35 7.31
N VAL A 50 -0.34 -5.29 8.57
CA VAL A 50 -1.18 -5.68 9.70
C VAL A 50 -2.26 -4.62 9.87
N GLN A 51 -3.50 -5.07 9.94
CA GLN A 51 -4.66 -4.20 10.04
C GLN A 51 -4.84 -3.70 11.48
N ALA A 52 -5.76 -2.74 11.68
CA ALA A 52 -6.01 -2.12 12.98
C ALA A 52 -6.42 -3.10 14.10
N ASP A 53 -6.82 -4.33 13.76
CA ASP A 53 -7.10 -5.39 14.72
C ASP A 53 -5.83 -6.06 15.31
N GLY A 54 -4.65 -5.72 14.79
CA GLY A 54 -3.36 -6.26 15.21
C GLY A 54 -3.13 -7.72 14.84
N ALA A 55 -3.99 -8.33 14.02
CA ALA A 55 -3.94 -9.76 13.70
C ALA A 55 -4.21 -10.07 12.22
N SER A 56 -5.11 -9.35 11.57
CA SER A 56 -5.41 -9.54 10.15
C SER A 56 -4.32 -8.89 9.30
N VAL A 57 -3.93 -9.56 8.22
CA VAL A 57 -2.94 -9.10 7.26
C VAL A 57 -3.61 -8.97 5.90
N LEU A 58 -3.38 -7.86 5.21
CA LEU A 58 -3.84 -7.63 3.83
C LEU A 58 -2.70 -7.05 2.99
N ASN A 59 -2.74 -7.26 1.67
CA ASN A 59 -1.85 -6.58 0.73
C ASN A 59 -2.31 -5.15 0.40
N THR A 60 -3.22 -4.61 1.20
CA THR A 60 -3.62 -3.22 1.19
C THR A 60 -3.25 -2.60 2.53
N PRO A 61 -2.72 -1.38 2.54
CA PRO A 61 -2.47 -0.67 3.79
C PRO A 61 -3.77 -0.58 4.61
N PRO A 62 -3.68 -0.63 5.95
CA PRO A 62 -4.82 -0.30 6.78
C PRO A 62 -5.30 1.06 6.35
N SER A 63 -6.56 1.12 5.93
CA SER A 63 -7.29 2.37 5.93
C SER A 63 -7.57 2.68 7.39
N ASP A 64 -6.56 3.16 8.12
CA ASP A 64 -6.78 3.89 9.36
C ASP A 64 -7.77 5.00 8.99
N ALA A 65 -9.04 4.77 9.33
CA ALA A 65 -10.21 5.33 8.68
C ALA A 65 -9.97 6.74 8.14
N ALA A 66 -9.52 6.84 6.89
CA ALA A 66 -9.20 8.11 6.28
C ALA A 66 -10.53 8.81 6.10
N THR A 67 -10.83 9.70 7.02
CA THR A 67 -12.16 10.29 7.11
C THR A 67 -12.18 11.39 6.08
N ALA A 68 -13.13 11.33 5.14
CA ALA A 68 -13.27 12.40 4.16
C ALA A 68 -13.58 13.72 4.88
N ALA A 69 -12.87 14.78 4.49
CA ALA A 69 -13.18 16.12 4.94
C ALA A 69 -14.58 16.53 4.43
N THR A 70 -15.32 17.23 5.27
CA THR A 70 -16.63 17.81 4.92
C THR A 70 -16.57 19.32 5.08
N ALA A 71 -17.27 20.04 4.22
CA ALA A 71 -17.30 21.50 4.23
C ALA A 71 -18.67 22.03 3.79
N SER A 72 -18.99 23.24 4.22
CA SER A 72 -20.22 23.96 3.85
C SER A 72 -19.89 25.31 3.22
N ALA A 73 -20.57 25.65 2.13
CA ALA A 73 -20.47 26.95 1.47
C ALA A 73 -21.48 27.95 2.05
N SER A 74 -21.09 29.21 2.14
CA SER A 74 -22.00 30.34 2.31
C SER A 74 -22.04 31.17 1.02
N VAL A 75 -23.21 31.70 0.68
CA VAL A 75 -23.42 32.55 -0.50
C VAL A 75 -23.83 33.94 -0.04
N ALA A 76 -23.19 34.97 -0.61
CA ALA A 76 -23.56 36.36 -0.40
C ALA A 76 -23.44 37.12 -1.72
N ALA A 77 -24.36 38.07 -1.96
CA ALA A 77 -24.37 38.91 -3.16
C ALA A 77 -24.30 38.13 -4.51
N GLY A 78 -24.83 36.91 -4.56
CA GLY A 78 -24.87 36.09 -5.78
C GLY A 78 -23.60 35.29 -6.08
N GLY A 79 -22.63 35.24 -5.16
CA GLY A 79 -21.41 34.44 -5.26
C GLY A 79 -21.11 33.66 -3.97
N VAL A 80 -20.26 32.63 -4.08
CA VAL A 80 -19.76 31.87 -2.92
C VAL A 80 -18.84 32.78 -2.11
N SER A 81 -19.25 33.16 -0.91
CA SER A 81 -18.54 34.13 -0.08
C SER A 81 -17.49 33.50 0.82
N ALA A 82 -17.76 32.30 1.33
CA ALA A 82 -16.83 31.55 2.17
C ALA A 82 -17.14 30.05 2.11
N ILE A 83 -16.14 29.25 2.43
CA ILE A 83 -16.27 27.81 2.62
C ILE A 83 -15.70 27.49 3.99
N ALA A 84 -16.56 26.99 4.89
CA ALA A 84 -16.15 26.53 6.21
C ALA A 84 -15.91 25.03 6.17
N VAL A 85 -14.77 24.59 6.70
CA VAL A 85 -14.48 23.16 6.92
C VAL A 85 -15.27 22.70 8.14
N THR A 86 -16.18 21.74 7.94
CA THR A 86 -17.02 21.14 8.98
C THR A 86 -16.30 19.99 9.67
N SER A 87 -15.55 19.19 8.91
CA SER A 87 -14.61 18.20 9.41
C SER A 87 -13.38 18.21 8.52
N GLY A 88 -12.19 18.36 9.11
CA GLY A 88 -10.94 18.37 8.35
C GLY A 88 -10.53 16.99 7.81
N GLY A 89 -11.24 15.93 8.23
CA GLY A 89 -10.92 14.56 7.85
C GLY A 89 -9.57 14.09 8.38
N SER A 90 -9.04 13.01 7.82
CA SER A 90 -7.73 12.44 8.14
C SER A 90 -7.14 11.73 6.94
N GLY A 91 -5.80 11.64 6.88
CA GLY A 91 -5.09 10.89 5.84
C GLY A 91 -4.91 11.66 4.54
N TYR A 92 -4.93 12.99 4.53
CA TYR A 92 -4.66 13.74 3.30
C TYR A 92 -3.15 13.85 3.04
N GLY A 93 -2.62 12.98 2.17
CA GLY A 93 -1.23 13.05 1.67
C GLY A 93 -1.02 14.04 0.52
N ALA A 94 -2.09 14.36 -0.21
CA ALA A 94 -2.10 15.35 -1.28
C ALA A 94 -3.32 16.28 -1.14
N VAL A 95 -3.19 17.54 -1.60
CA VAL A 95 -4.26 18.55 -1.53
C VAL A 95 -5.51 18.03 -2.25
N PRO A 96 -6.68 17.96 -1.58
CA PRO A 96 -7.87 17.47 -2.23
C PRO A 96 -8.40 18.45 -3.27
N THR A 97 -8.95 17.92 -4.34
CA THR A 97 -9.70 18.68 -5.34
C THR A 97 -11.05 19.09 -4.73
N VAL A 98 -11.33 20.40 -4.72
CA VAL A 98 -12.61 20.94 -4.25
C VAL A 98 -13.54 21.10 -5.45
N THR A 99 -14.65 20.37 -5.45
CA THR A 99 -15.69 20.49 -6.48
C THR A 99 -16.93 21.14 -5.87
N LEU A 100 -17.41 22.21 -6.52
CA LEU A 100 -18.64 22.88 -6.15
C LEU A 100 -19.71 22.56 -7.19
N SER A 101 -20.86 22.06 -6.75
CA SER A 101 -21.97 21.69 -7.63
C SER A 101 -23.31 22.16 -7.08
N GLY A 102 -24.26 22.47 -7.97
CA GLY A 102 -25.57 23.02 -7.57
C GLY A 102 -25.51 24.51 -7.23
N GLY A 103 -26.47 25.00 -6.46
CA GLY A 103 -26.53 26.40 -6.03
C GLY A 103 -27.08 27.40 -7.06
N GLY A 104 -27.36 26.95 -8.30
CA GLY A 104 -27.94 27.77 -9.37
C GLY A 104 -26.97 28.74 -10.07
N GLY A 105 -25.71 28.82 -9.63
CA GLY A 105 -24.67 29.67 -10.20
C GLY A 105 -23.60 28.91 -10.98
N THR A 106 -22.65 29.64 -11.55
CA THR A 106 -21.51 29.09 -12.31
C THR A 106 -20.20 29.80 -11.96
N GLY A 107 -19.07 29.12 -12.22
CA GLY A 107 -17.73 29.73 -12.15
C GLY A 107 -17.12 29.86 -10.76
N ALA A 108 -17.70 29.24 -9.72
CA ALA A 108 -17.04 29.20 -8.41
C ALA A 108 -15.85 28.21 -8.42
N GLN A 109 -14.73 28.64 -7.87
CA GLN A 109 -13.51 27.85 -7.70
C GLN A 109 -12.98 28.02 -6.28
N ALA A 110 -12.43 26.94 -5.72
CA ALA A 110 -11.83 26.95 -4.40
C ALA A 110 -10.65 25.98 -4.34
N THR A 111 -9.72 26.24 -3.43
CA THR A 111 -8.55 25.40 -3.16
C THR A 111 -8.52 25.02 -1.67
N ALA A 112 -8.22 23.76 -1.37
CA ALA A 112 -8.05 23.29 -0.01
C ALA A 112 -6.61 23.50 0.48
N THR A 113 -6.43 23.64 1.80
CA THR A 113 -5.13 23.62 2.46
C THR A 113 -5.07 22.46 3.44
N ILE A 114 -3.92 21.77 3.49
CA ILE A 114 -3.67 20.67 4.41
C ILE A 114 -2.63 21.11 5.44
N GLY A 115 -2.82 20.70 6.69
CA GLY A 115 -1.80 20.70 7.72
C GLY A 115 -1.82 19.37 8.47
N ASN A 116 -0.66 18.74 8.65
CA ASN A 116 -0.50 17.48 9.39
C ASN A 116 -1.47 16.36 8.95
N GLY A 117 -1.74 16.23 7.64
CA GLY A 117 -2.62 15.19 7.10
C GLY A 117 -4.13 15.46 7.23
N VAL A 118 -4.51 16.68 7.61
CA VAL A 118 -5.91 17.13 7.80
C VAL A 118 -6.17 18.37 6.96
N VAL A 119 -7.36 18.52 6.38
CA VAL A 119 -7.78 19.75 5.69
C VAL A 119 -7.99 20.85 6.73
N THR A 120 -7.11 21.85 6.74
CA THR A 120 -7.11 22.97 7.69
C THR A 120 -7.93 24.17 7.23
N GLY A 121 -8.20 24.27 5.93
CA GLY A 121 -8.95 25.38 5.37
C GLY A 121 -9.31 25.16 3.91
N ILE A 122 -10.27 25.96 3.43
CA ILE A 122 -10.63 26.02 2.01
C ILE A 122 -10.76 27.49 1.65
N THR A 123 -9.99 27.93 0.66
CA THR A 123 -9.98 29.31 0.17
C THR A 123 -10.74 29.39 -1.15
N VAL A 124 -11.70 30.30 -1.23
CA VAL A 124 -12.41 30.59 -2.48
C VAL A 124 -11.50 31.45 -3.36
N THR A 125 -11.12 30.94 -4.53
CA THR A 125 -10.27 31.64 -5.50
C THR A 125 -11.10 32.39 -6.55
N ALA A 126 -12.29 31.90 -6.85
CA ALA A 126 -13.30 32.60 -7.63
C ALA A 126 -14.68 32.38 -6.98
N PRO A 127 -15.40 33.44 -6.58
CA PRO A 127 -16.71 33.29 -5.95
C PRO A 127 -17.80 32.85 -6.95
N GLY A 128 -17.54 32.99 -8.26
CA GLY A 128 -18.52 32.74 -9.31
C GLY A 128 -19.69 33.72 -9.28
N THR A 129 -20.73 33.45 -10.08
CA THR A 129 -21.90 34.32 -10.22
C THR A 129 -23.20 33.53 -10.33
N GLY A 130 -24.31 34.13 -9.90
CA GLY A 130 -25.66 33.57 -10.06
C GLY A 130 -26.05 32.56 -8.98
N TYR A 131 -25.29 32.42 -7.91
CA TYR A 131 -25.62 31.51 -6.82
C TYR A 131 -26.81 32.06 -6.02
N THR A 132 -27.93 31.34 -6.04
CA THR A 132 -29.16 31.67 -5.29
C THR A 132 -29.31 30.80 -4.05
N THR A 133 -28.67 29.64 -4.02
CA THR A 133 -28.56 28.75 -2.87
C THR A 133 -27.10 28.30 -2.69
N ALA A 134 -26.75 27.84 -1.50
CA ALA A 134 -25.40 27.33 -1.23
C ALA A 134 -25.11 26.09 -2.09
N PRO A 135 -23.96 26.04 -2.81
CA PRO A 135 -23.56 24.84 -3.55
C PRO A 135 -23.15 23.71 -2.61
N THR A 136 -23.31 22.48 -3.08
CA THR A 136 -22.77 21.28 -2.44
C THR A 136 -21.28 21.20 -2.73
N ILE A 137 -20.48 21.06 -1.66
CA ILE A 137 -19.02 20.92 -1.76
C ILE A 137 -18.67 19.44 -1.62
N THR A 138 -17.97 18.91 -2.61
CA THR A 138 -17.36 17.58 -2.54
C THR A 138 -15.85 17.71 -2.60
N LEU A 139 -15.17 17.14 -1.60
CA LEU A 139 -13.72 17.03 -1.53
C LEU A 139 -13.32 15.65 -2.04
N SER A 140 -12.25 15.55 -2.81
CA SER A 140 -11.71 14.25 -3.19
C SER A 140 -11.32 13.45 -1.95
N ALA A 141 -11.43 12.13 -2.03
CA ALA A 141 -11.05 11.25 -0.94
C ALA A 141 -9.57 11.44 -0.55
N PRO A 142 -9.22 11.32 0.74
CA PRO A 142 -7.84 11.31 1.16
C PRO A 142 -7.10 10.16 0.47
N VAL A 143 -6.02 10.48 -0.25
CA VAL A 143 -4.98 9.51 -0.55
C VAL A 143 -4.14 9.49 0.72
N ALA A 144 -4.50 8.63 1.68
CA ALA A 144 -3.65 8.35 2.82
C ALA A 144 -2.26 8.08 2.28
N THR A 145 -1.24 8.85 2.70
CA THR A 145 0.14 8.44 2.50
C THR A 145 0.27 7.15 3.28
N PRO A 146 0.35 5.99 2.62
CA PRO A 146 0.21 4.73 3.34
C PRO A 146 1.42 4.56 4.24
N ALA A 147 1.19 4.05 5.45
CA ALA A 147 2.31 3.66 6.30
C ALA A 147 3.19 2.66 5.52
N ALA A 148 4.49 2.67 5.80
CA ALA A 148 5.36 1.63 5.25
C ALA A 148 4.82 0.24 5.65
N PRO A 149 4.90 -0.77 4.77
CA PRO A 149 4.40 -2.10 5.08
C PRO A 149 5.11 -2.70 6.29
N ASP A 150 4.35 -3.42 7.12
CA ASP A 150 4.88 -4.09 8.32
C ASP A 150 5.86 -5.21 7.97
N GLY A 151 5.68 -5.86 6.82
CA GLY A 151 6.64 -6.82 6.32
C GLY A 151 6.31 -7.43 4.97
N PHE A 152 7.17 -8.36 4.55
CA PHE A 152 7.09 -9.07 3.29
C PHE A 152 6.50 -10.47 3.48
N VAL A 153 5.50 -10.85 2.68
CA VAL A 153 4.82 -12.14 2.84
C VAL A 153 5.70 -13.28 2.32
N VAL A 154 6.27 -14.05 3.25
CA VAL A 154 7.11 -15.22 2.95
C VAL A 154 6.34 -16.52 3.07
N ARG A 155 6.76 -17.54 2.32
CA ARG A 155 6.23 -18.90 2.41
C ARG A 155 7.32 -19.93 2.12
N GLU A 156 7.59 -20.83 3.08
CA GLU A 156 8.57 -21.90 2.93
C GLU A 156 7.94 -23.20 2.41
N GLN A 157 7.67 -23.26 1.10
CA GLN A 157 7.33 -24.50 0.37
C GLN A 157 6.03 -25.24 0.79
N GLN A 158 5.07 -24.56 1.40
CA GLN A 158 3.72 -25.11 1.59
C GLN A 158 2.76 -24.60 0.51
N GLY A 159 2.71 -25.30 -0.63
CA GLY A 159 1.60 -25.16 -1.57
C GLY A 159 0.33 -25.72 -0.95
N LEU A 160 -0.56 -24.84 -0.47
CA LEU A 160 -1.83 -25.25 0.12
C LEU A 160 -2.87 -25.43 -1.02
N MET A 161 -3.07 -26.65 -1.50
CA MET A 161 -4.17 -26.96 -2.42
C MET A 161 -5.47 -27.10 -1.62
N THR A 162 -6.29 -26.05 -1.55
CA THR A 162 -7.59 -26.08 -0.83
C THR A 162 -8.74 -26.68 -1.63
N GLN A 163 -8.54 -26.98 -2.92
CA GLN A 163 -9.53 -27.63 -3.78
C GLN A 163 -8.89 -28.66 -4.71
N TYR A 164 -9.68 -29.66 -5.11
CA TYR A 164 -9.29 -30.70 -6.06
C TYR A 164 -9.12 -30.10 -7.47
N LEU A 165 -8.01 -30.41 -8.15
CA LEU A 165 -7.63 -29.96 -9.52
C LEU A 165 -7.24 -28.47 -9.70
N GLN A 166 -6.97 -27.71 -8.63
CA GLN A 166 -6.43 -26.36 -8.78
C GLN A 166 -4.91 -26.35 -9.01
N GLU A 167 -4.44 -25.40 -9.83
CA GLU A 167 -3.02 -25.05 -9.93
C GLU A 167 -2.52 -24.38 -8.64
N ALA A 168 -1.21 -24.41 -8.39
CA ALA A 168 -0.63 -23.80 -7.20
C ALA A 168 -0.88 -22.28 -7.20
N THR A 169 -1.63 -21.78 -6.21
CA THR A 169 -1.89 -20.34 -6.07
C THR A 169 -0.85 -19.68 -5.17
N MET A 170 -0.35 -18.52 -5.59
CA MET A 170 0.51 -17.63 -4.78
C MET A 170 -0.32 -16.82 -3.77
N THR A 171 -1.46 -17.35 -3.32
CA THR A 171 -2.36 -16.67 -2.39
C THR A 171 -2.54 -17.54 -1.14
N ILE A 172 -2.42 -16.93 0.03
CA ILE A 172 -2.79 -17.49 1.32
C ILE A 172 -4.30 -17.23 1.49
N PRO A 173 -5.16 -18.26 1.57
CA PRO A 173 -6.59 -18.06 1.73
C PRO A 173 -6.91 -17.35 3.05
N GLN A 174 -8.04 -16.64 3.09
CA GLN A 174 -8.51 -15.97 4.30
C GLN A 174 -8.52 -16.90 5.53
N GLY A 175 -8.09 -16.38 6.67
CA GLY A 175 -8.10 -17.07 7.96
C GLY A 175 -6.89 -17.97 8.22
N PHE A 176 -6.07 -18.26 7.20
CA PHE A 176 -4.82 -19.01 7.37
C PHE A 176 -3.72 -18.13 7.96
N MET A 177 -2.77 -18.75 8.65
CA MET A 177 -1.64 -18.06 9.27
C MET A 177 -0.70 -17.48 8.20
N VAL A 178 -0.20 -16.28 8.46
CA VAL A 178 0.75 -15.56 7.60
C VAL A 178 2.02 -15.32 8.39
N THR A 179 3.16 -15.43 7.72
CA THR A 179 4.45 -14.98 8.26
C THR A 179 4.92 -13.79 7.43
N LEU A 180 5.21 -12.68 8.11
CA LEU A 180 5.78 -11.49 7.50
C LEU A 180 7.26 -11.42 7.84
N ALA A 181 8.12 -11.30 6.84
CA ALA A 181 9.53 -11.00 7.01
C ALA A 181 9.71 -9.49 7.24
N ASP A 182 10.44 -9.11 8.28
CA ASP A 182 10.81 -7.72 8.56
C ASP A 182 12.32 -7.46 8.37
N GLY A 183 13.08 -8.50 7.99
CA GLY A 183 14.52 -8.47 7.73
C GLY A 183 15.03 -9.80 7.17
N GLY A 184 16.29 -9.82 6.76
CA GLY A 184 16.91 -10.95 6.05
C GLY A 184 16.80 -10.80 4.53
N ASP A 185 17.16 -11.86 3.80
CA ASP A 185 17.12 -11.85 2.34
C ASP A 185 15.94 -12.68 1.83
N VAL A 186 15.09 -12.11 0.97
CA VAL A 186 13.92 -12.79 0.38
C VAL A 186 13.89 -12.61 -1.13
N PHE A 187 13.42 -13.64 -1.84
CA PHE A 187 13.23 -13.59 -3.28
C PHE A 187 11.87 -12.99 -3.63
N CYS A 188 11.81 -12.15 -4.65
CA CYS A 188 10.57 -11.57 -5.13
C CYS A 188 10.66 -11.21 -6.63
N ALA A 189 9.51 -11.00 -7.27
CA ALA A 189 9.47 -10.48 -8.63
C ALA A 189 9.33 -8.95 -8.58
N CYS A 190 10.04 -8.24 -9.45
CA CYS A 190 9.96 -6.79 -9.56
C CYS A 190 9.22 -6.39 -10.84
N ALA A 191 8.32 -5.40 -10.74
CA ALA A 191 7.63 -4.82 -11.88
C ALA A 191 8.50 -3.87 -12.73
N SER A 192 9.69 -3.53 -12.24
CA SER A 192 10.68 -2.69 -12.92
C SER A 192 12.04 -3.38 -12.98
N ASP A 193 12.91 -2.88 -13.86
CA ASP A 193 14.34 -3.21 -13.81
C ASP A 193 14.90 -2.76 -12.46
N ALA A 194 15.61 -3.67 -11.79
CA ALA A 194 16.11 -3.47 -10.44
C ALA A 194 17.63 -3.62 -10.43
N ALA A 195 18.34 -2.54 -10.09
CA ALA A 195 19.78 -2.55 -9.90
C ALA A 195 20.13 -2.82 -8.44
N ARG A 196 21.35 -3.33 -8.19
CA ARG A 196 21.82 -3.59 -6.82
C ARG A 196 21.91 -2.27 -6.05
N GLY A 197 21.30 -2.24 -4.86
CA GLY A 197 21.29 -1.08 -3.96
C GLY A 197 20.04 -0.21 -4.08
N ASP A 198 19.22 -0.41 -5.11
CA ASP A 198 17.96 0.31 -5.31
C ASP A 198 17.03 0.15 -4.10
N VAL A 199 16.30 1.21 -3.81
CA VAL A 199 15.28 1.24 -2.75
C VAL A 199 14.04 0.52 -3.27
N VAL A 200 13.57 -0.43 -2.48
CA VAL A 200 12.38 -1.22 -2.80
C VAL A 200 11.14 -0.47 -2.32
N CYS A 201 10.19 -0.26 -3.22
CA CYS A 201 8.92 0.40 -2.95
C CYS A 201 7.75 -0.59 -3.12
N ALA A 202 6.78 -0.51 -2.22
CA ALA A 202 5.56 -1.31 -2.24
C ALA A 202 4.40 -0.52 -2.85
N SER A 203 3.67 -1.13 -3.76
CA SER A 203 2.41 -0.61 -4.29
C SER A 203 1.37 -0.59 -3.19
N VAL A 204 0.65 0.52 -3.10
CA VAL A 204 -0.35 0.74 -2.05
C VAL A 204 -1.69 0.08 -2.38
N THR A 205 -1.82 -0.50 -3.58
CA THR A 205 -3.04 -1.17 -4.05
C THR A 205 -3.02 -2.67 -3.77
N ASP A 206 -1.86 -3.30 -3.89
CA ASP A 206 -1.72 -4.76 -3.92
C ASP A 206 -0.41 -5.28 -3.29
N GLY A 207 0.40 -4.40 -2.69
CA GLY A 207 1.68 -4.77 -2.12
C GLY A 207 2.73 -5.20 -3.17
N GLY A 208 2.46 -4.97 -4.45
CA GLY A 208 3.39 -5.23 -5.55
C GLY A 208 4.69 -4.46 -5.41
N ILE A 209 5.74 -4.90 -6.10
CA ILE A 209 7.11 -4.43 -5.85
C ILE A 209 7.63 -3.66 -7.05
N THR A 210 8.19 -2.48 -6.78
CA THR A 210 9.01 -1.72 -7.73
C THR A 210 10.32 -1.32 -7.06
N ALA A 211 11.34 -1.00 -7.84
CA ALA A 211 12.63 -0.54 -7.36
C ALA A 211 12.97 0.82 -7.96
N VAL A 212 13.51 1.71 -7.14
CA VAL A 212 13.97 3.05 -7.56
C VAL A 212 15.38 3.32 -7.08
N ALA A 213 16.10 4.17 -7.81
CA ALA A 213 17.48 4.51 -7.48
C ALA A 213 17.58 5.16 -6.09
N PRO A 214 18.68 4.93 -5.34
CA PRO A 214 18.87 5.56 -4.04
C PRO A 214 18.80 7.09 -4.11
N GLY A 215 18.04 7.70 -3.20
CA GLY A 215 17.86 9.16 -3.16
C GLY A 215 16.79 9.70 -4.12
N THR A 216 16.09 8.83 -4.84
CA THR A 216 14.85 9.19 -5.54
C THR A 216 13.63 8.91 -4.67
N ASP A 217 12.63 9.77 -4.77
CA ASP A 217 11.35 9.58 -4.07
C ASP A 217 10.59 8.38 -4.65
N ALA A 218 9.75 7.75 -3.82
CA ALA A 218 8.91 6.66 -4.26
C ALA A 218 7.91 7.15 -5.35
N PRO A 219 7.63 6.36 -6.40
CA PRO A 219 6.66 6.73 -7.42
C PRO A 219 5.25 6.91 -6.84
N ASP A 220 4.41 7.68 -7.52
CA ASP A 220 2.99 7.84 -7.15
C ASP A 220 2.29 6.49 -7.03
N GLY A 221 1.59 6.27 -5.92
CA GLY A 221 0.94 4.99 -5.61
C GLY A 221 1.88 3.94 -5.01
N TYR A 222 3.10 4.31 -4.65
CA TYR A 222 4.05 3.44 -3.97
C TYR A 222 4.59 4.08 -2.68
N VAL A 223 5.02 3.24 -1.74
CA VAL A 223 5.66 3.65 -0.49
C VAL A 223 7.03 2.99 -0.34
N ALA A 224 8.04 3.74 0.11
CA ALA A 224 9.36 3.18 0.39
C ALA A 224 9.30 2.23 1.60
N THR A 225 9.88 1.04 1.45
CA THR A 225 9.75 -0.05 2.45
C THR A 225 10.94 -0.17 3.40
N GLY A 226 12.03 0.55 3.10
CA GLY A 226 13.32 0.39 3.78
C GLY A 226 14.13 -0.84 3.34
N TRP A 227 13.59 -1.67 2.45
CA TRP A 227 14.32 -2.78 1.83
C TRP A 227 15.16 -2.28 0.64
N ARG A 228 16.22 -3.04 0.32
CA ARG A 228 17.11 -2.77 -0.80
C ARG A 228 17.28 -3.99 -1.69
N VAL A 229 17.58 -3.76 -2.97
CA VAL A 229 17.87 -4.85 -3.91
C VAL A 229 19.29 -5.39 -3.67
N ALA A 230 19.40 -6.67 -3.32
CA ALA A 230 20.66 -7.38 -3.14
C ALA A 230 21.11 -8.12 -4.41
N LEU A 231 20.17 -8.80 -5.10
CA LEU A 231 20.40 -9.43 -6.40
C LEU A 231 19.56 -8.71 -7.47
N PRO A 232 20.21 -8.07 -8.47
CA PRO A 232 19.52 -7.36 -9.52
C PRO A 232 18.92 -8.31 -10.56
N ALA A 233 17.82 -7.89 -11.19
CA ALA A 233 17.25 -8.55 -12.35
C ALA A 233 16.52 -7.52 -13.23
N ALA A 234 16.28 -7.89 -14.50
CA ALA A 234 15.39 -7.14 -15.37
C ALA A 234 13.92 -7.33 -14.97
N THR A 235 13.03 -6.50 -15.51
CA THR A 235 11.58 -6.51 -15.28
C THR A 235 10.99 -7.92 -15.41
N GLY A 236 10.22 -8.34 -14.41
CA GLY A 236 9.63 -9.68 -14.34
C GLY A 236 10.61 -10.79 -13.93
N GLY A 237 11.90 -10.46 -13.76
CA GLY A 237 12.91 -11.35 -13.23
C GLY A 237 12.83 -11.51 -11.70
N LEU A 238 13.40 -12.60 -11.21
CA LEU A 238 13.53 -12.86 -9.78
C LEU A 238 14.67 -12.02 -9.20
N ILE A 239 14.34 -11.07 -8.34
CA ILE A 239 15.30 -10.30 -7.55
C ILE A 239 15.40 -10.89 -6.14
N ALA A 240 16.51 -10.62 -5.45
CA ALA A 240 16.56 -10.79 -4.00
C ALA A 240 16.61 -9.42 -3.34
N ILE A 241 15.74 -9.20 -2.36
CA ILE A 241 15.70 -7.99 -1.54
C ILE A 241 16.23 -8.31 -0.15
N THR A 242 16.88 -7.33 0.45
CA THR A 242 17.48 -7.41 1.77
C THR A 242 17.06 -6.21 2.60
N LYS A 243 16.94 -6.41 3.92
CA LYS A 243 16.75 -5.32 4.87
C LYS A 243 17.68 -5.53 6.05
N ASP A 244 18.58 -4.57 6.22
CA ASP A 244 19.55 -4.56 7.31
C ASP A 244 18.83 -4.53 8.68
N ALA A 245 19.51 -5.02 9.70
CA ALA A 245 19.06 -4.85 11.08
C ALA A 245 19.23 -3.38 11.48
N SER A 246 18.11 -2.68 11.68
CA SER A 246 18.07 -1.38 12.37
C SER A 246 18.54 -1.50 13.80
#